data_AF-A0A7S1IN53-F1
#
_entry.id   AF-A0A7S1IN53-F1
#
_cell.length_a   1.000
_cell.length_b   1.000
_cell.length_c   1.000
_cell.angle_alpha   90.00
_cell.angle_beta   90.00
_cell.angle_gamma   90.00
#
_symmetry.space_group_name_H-M   'P 1'
#
loop_
_entity.id
_entity.type
_entity.pdbx_description
1 polymer ?
#
loop_
_entity_poly.entity_id
_entity_poly.type
_entity_poly.pdbx_seq_one_letter_code
_entity_poly.pdbx_strand_id
1 'polypeptide(L)'
;MPPPQIAIEVVADGDDDEAVPFRPAIGDAMTPHTDALDTFASVLTESPDHTWLNRQVTRIVSYIHRRHEAAHPEASYCAATSPRKQFKCFASGVPKGTKTGQVLNARQRREVQSTMDWCVLRSFLVGILSGLGSGLAALAADTYFPDHDHSTWEFLQDWQFWAQWVLLVLGLFFFTLLEVAWLYYDHLWTALDIAHVAGLVLTPLDPERRCLARAFAYAALELGFPDEKRFGIDPCPNKKTRTLQSLLYKSKSLISVLLAKAAIRRICMRIVAKASLTVSVSLVLMPMIIISLWNVFISRWITRSLCTLAIGASGCLEAYEELSRDRDPSPEVLEGMWRSLACIVVLRGSWHPNLELLVQHHKKRLDRRGLLQPVSNPGDMKELRAFLSRLSRADPDQDLIVRLTVLALLVSSGYDTSLYTEYRHYAKVRQALGFSRSTGAFQALQREFLSNSLCLQHFSTGIILTIECDEPNSPIETFPPQDKNFLSIPPSDEPRER
;
A
#
# COMPACT_ATOMS: atom_id res chain seq x y z
N MET A 1 -42.06 53.46 3.17
CA MET A 1 -41.63 52.06 3.34
C MET A 1 -40.14 51.99 3.09
N PRO A 2 -39.31 51.65 4.09
CA PRO A 2 -37.90 51.35 3.85
C PRO A 2 -37.73 49.92 3.31
N PRO A 3 -36.64 49.63 2.59
CA PRO A 3 -36.40 48.31 1.98
C PRO A 3 -36.03 47.26 3.05
N PRO A 4 -36.19 45.96 2.75
CA PRO A 4 -35.92 44.88 3.70
C PRO A 4 -34.42 44.75 3.97
N GLN A 5 -34.06 44.71 5.26
CA GLN A 5 -32.72 44.35 5.71
C GLN A 5 -32.54 42.83 5.54
N ILE A 6 -31.56 42.45 4.72
CA ILE A 6 -31.06 41.07 4.65
C ILE A 6 -30.11 40.89 5.85
N ALA A 7 -30.55 40.12 6.84
CA ALA A 7 -29.70 39.67 7.92
C ALA A 7 -28.73 38.62 7.36
N ILE A 8 -27.44 38.99 7.26
CA ILE A 8 -26.35 38.05 7.07
C ILE A 8 -25.96 37.59 8.48
N GLU A 9 -26.36 36.37 8.83
CA GLU A 9 -25.89 35.70 10.02
C GLU A 9 -24.43 35.28 9.79
N VAL A 10 -23.51 36.12 10.26
CA VAL A 10 -22.08 35.77 10.34
C VAL A 10 -21.96 34.76 11.48
N VAL A 11 -21.85 33.48 11.13
CA VAL A 11 -21.39 32.45 12.06
C VAL A 11 -19.94 32.78 12.39
N ALA A 12 -19.72 33.34 13.57
CA ALA A 12 -18.39 33.54 14.12
C ALA A 12 -17.76 32.16 14.37
N ASP A 13 -16.63 31.90 13.70
CA ASP A 13 -15.70 30.84 14.06
C ASP A 13 -15.22 31.12 15.49
N GLY A 14 -15.70 30.31 16.43
CA GLY A 14 -15.23 30.30 17.81
C GLY A 14 -13.93 29.51 17.89
N ASP A 15 -12.80 30.18 17.66
CA ASP A 15 -11.46 29.74 18.04
C ASP A 15 -11.34 29.81 19.58
N ASP A 16 -11.83 28.80 20.29
CA ASP A 16 -11.52 28.56 21.72
C ASP A 16 -11.58 27.04 21.99
N ASP A 17 -10.77 26.26 21.28
CA ASP A 17 -10.46 24.88 21.68
C ASP A 17 -9.24 24.90 22.61
N GLU A 18 -9.50 24.92 23.92
CA GLU A 18 -8.55 24.47 24.93
C GLU A 18 -8.00 23.11 24.49
N ALA A 19 -6.71 23.09 24.14
CA ALA A 19 -5.98 21.88 23.82
C ALA A 19 -5.82 21.02 25.09
N VAL A 20 -6.88 20.30 25.48
CA VAL A 20 -6.78 19.20 26.44
C VAL A 20 -5.97 18.10 25.74
N PRO A 21 -4.79 17.72 26.27
CA PRO A 21 -4.05 16.60 25.71
C PRO A 21 -4.86 15.33 25.93
N PHE A 22 -5.52 14.85 24.89
CA PHE A 22 -6.17 13.55 24.88
C PHE A 22 -5.08 12.47 24.90
N ARG A 23 -4.64 12.09 26.10
CA ARG A 23 -4.14 10.74 26.35
C ARG A 23 -5.39 9.87 26.48
N PRO A 24 -5.63 8.88 25.61
CA PRO A 24 -6.64 7.88 25.93
C PRO A 24 -6.23 7.25 27.27
N ALA A 25 -7.17 7.25 28.23
CA ALA A 25 -7.04 6.39 29.38
C ALA A 25 -6.88 4.96 28.84
N ILE A 26 -5.73 4.35 29.11
CA ILE A 26 -5.30 3.05 28.56
C ILE A 26 -6.28 1.89 28.92
N GLY A 27 -7.33 2.15 29.71
CA GLY A 27 -8.26 1.14 30.23
C GLY A 27 -9.42 0.73 29.30
N ASP A 28 -10.07 1.65 28.57
CA ASP A 28 -11.42 1.37 28.00
C ASP A 28 -11.49 1.28 26.46
N ALA A 29 -10.39 1.57 25.75
CA ALA A 29 -10.35 1.59 24.28
C ALA A 29 -9.74 0.34 23.63
N MET A 30 -9.43 -0.72 24.38
CA MET A 30 -8.67 -1.88 23.88
C MET A 30 -9.50 -3.05 23.31
N THR A 31 -10.81 -3.10 23.57
CA THR A 31 -11.71 -4.13 23.01
C THR A 31 -11.98 -4.07 21.49
N PRO A 32 -11.94 -2.93 20.78
CA PRO A 32 -12.23 -2.89 19.33
C PRO A 32 -11.16 -3.60 18.50
N HIS A 33 -9.95 -3.76 19.03
CA HIS A 33 -8.81 -4.23 18.25
C HIS A 33 -8.72 -5.76 18.16
N THR A 34 -9.26 -6.50 19.13
CA THR A 34 -9.27 -7.98 19.06
C THR A 34 -10.16 -8.47 17.93
N ASP A 35 -11.36 -7.91 17.79
CA ASP A 35 -12.31 -8.28 16.73
C ASP A 35 -11.77 -7.93 15.33
N ALA A 36 -10.99 -6.85 15.25
CA ALA A 36 -10.38 -6.40 14.03
C ALA A 36 -9.16 -7.25 13.62
N LEU A 37 -8.40 -7.78 14.58
CA LEU A 37 -7.37 -8.77 14.30
C LEU A 37 -7.98 -10.09 13.80
N ASP A 38 -9.09 -10.54 14.40
CA ASP A 38 -9.81 -11.73 13.93
C ASP A 38 -10.37 -11.53 12.52
N THR A 39 -10.78 -10.30 12.22
CA THR A 39 -11.16 -9.88 10.87
C THR A 39 -10.00 -10.05 9.89
N PHE A 40 -8.80 -9.58 10.23
CA PHE A 40 -7.63 -9.82 9.36
C PHE A 40 -7.25 -11.30 9.26
N ALA A 41 -7.29 -12.04 10.36
CA ALA A 41 -7.00 -13.48 10.33
C ALA A 41 -7.98 -14.25 9.44
N SER A 42 -9.28 -14.00 9.56
CA SER A 42 -10.31 -14.64 8.73
C SER A 42 -10.13 -14.29 7.25
N VAL A 43 -9.89 -13.02 6.94
CA VAL A 43 -9.67 -12.54 5.57
C VAL A 43 -8.45 -13.17 4.92
N LEU A 44 -7.38 -13.38 5.69
CA LEU A 44 -6.18 -14.08 5.24
C LEU A 44 -6.45 -15.57 5.03
N THR A 45 -7.21 -16.25 5.90
CA THR A 45 -7.50 -17.69 5.71
C THR A 45 -8.28 -18.02 4.44
N GLU A 46 -9.10 -17.10 3.93
CA GLU A 46 -9.92 -17.32 2.75
C GLU A 46 -9.14 -17.27 1.42
N SER A 47 -7.89 -16.79 1.41
CA SER A 47 -7.10 -16.71 0.17
C SER A 47 -6.50 -18.08 -0.22
N PRO A 48 -6.85 -18.64 -1.38
CA PRO A 48 -6.42 -19.99 -1.79
C PRO A 48 -4.92 -20.08 -2.11
N ASP A 49 -4.26 -18.97 -2.42
CA ASP A 49 -2.89 -18.98 -2.97
C ASP A 49 -1.78 -18.97 -1.89
N HIS A 50 -2.13 -18.78 -0.61
CA HIS A 50 -1.15 -18.64 0.48
C HIS A 50 -1.46 -19.53 1.69
N THR A 51 -1.99 -20.73 1.45
CA THR A 51 -2.51 -21.64 2.50
C THR A 51 -1.55 -21.92 3.67
N TRP A 52 -0.23 -21.95 3.47
CA TRP A 52 0.71 -22.17 4.57
C TRP A 52 0.96 -20.92 5.41
N LEU A 53 1.30 -19.79 4.78
CA LEU A 53 1.59 -18.54 5.48
C LEU A 53 0.32 -18.02 6.18
N ASN A 54 -0.83 -18.11 5.50
CA ASN A 54 -2.12 -17.75 6.07
C ASN A 54 -2.42 -18.57 7.33
N ARG A 55 -2.19 -19.90 7.32
CA ARG A 55 -2.36 -20.73 8.52
C ARG A 55 -1.46 -20.30 9.67
N GLN A 56 -0.24 -19.86 9.41
CA GLN A 56 0.67 -19.41 10.47
C GLN A 56 0.25 -18.04 11.02
N VAL A 57 -0.10 -17.10 10.15
CA VAL A 57 -0.61 -15.78 10.58
C VAL A 57 -1.88 -15.95 11.39
N THR A 58 -2.82 -16.79 10.96
CA THR A 58 -4.03 -17.11 11.74
C THR A 58 -3.69 -17.70 13.10
N ARG A 59 -2.75 -18.65 13.19
CA ARG A 59 -2.34 -19.22 14.48
C ARG A 59 -1.75 -18.17 15.42
N ILE A 60 -0.93 -17.27 14.89
CA ILE A 60 -0.32 -16.17 15.65
C ILE A 60 -1.41 -15.22 16.14
N VAL A 61 -2.32 -14.79 15.26
CA VAL A 61 -3.44 -13.92 15.62
C VAL A 61 -4.36 -14.57 16.65
N SER A 62 -4.78 -15.82 16.45
CA SER A 62 -5.62 -16.55 17.41
C SER A 62 -4.90 -16.84 18.74
N TYR A 63 -3.56 -16.88 18.76
CA TYR A 63 -2.79 -17.00 20.00
C TYR A 63 -2.73 -15.67 20.75
N ILE A 64 -2.49 -14.56 20.04
CA ILE A 64 -2.53 -13.21 20.61
C ILE A 64 -3.92 -12.94 21.20
N HIS A 65 -4.97 -13.30 20.47
CA HIS A 65 -6.36 -13.20 20.92
C HIS A 65 -6.58 -13.93 22.25
N ARG A 66 -6.25 -15.23 22.32
CA ARG A 66 -6.41 -16.03 23.55
C ARG A 66 -5.61 -15.48 24.73
N ARG A 67 -4.43 -14.91 24.48
CA ARG A 67 -3.61 -14.31 25.53
C ARG A 67 -4.18 -12.97 26.01
N HIS A 68 -4.82 -12.22 25.13
CA HIS A 68 -5.51 -10.97 25.46
C HIS A 68 -6.81 -11.22 26.22
N GLU A 69 -7.64 -12.18 25.79
CA GLU A 69 -8.84 -12.63 26.52
C GLU A 69 -8.48 -13.11 27.94
N ALA A 70 -7.39 -13.86 28.08
CA ALA A 70 -6.90 -14.31 29.37
C ALA A 70 -6.39 -13.17 30.28
N ALA A 71 -5.94 -12.06 29.69
CA ALA A 71 -5.46 -10.89 30.43
C ALA A 71 -6.61 -9.94 30.85
N HIS A 72 -7.74 -9.96 30.14
CA HIS A 72 -8.89 -9.08 30.37
C HIS A 72 -10.23 -9.84 30.39
N PRO A 73 -10.47 -10.72 31.39
CA PRO A 73 -11.65 -11.58 31.44
C PRO A 73 -12.98 -10.80 31.57
N GLU A 74 -12.95 -9.56 32.04
CA GLU A 74 -14.15 -8.72 32.21
C GLU A 74 -14.73 -8.20 30.88
N ALA A 75 -13.90 -8.11 29.82
CA ALA A 75 -14.36 -7.69 28.49
C ALA A 75 -15.31 -8.71 27.84
N SER A 76 -15.19 -9.99 28.22
CA SER A 76 -15.99 -11.08 27.65
C SER A 76 -17.43 -11.12 28.19
N TYR A 77 -17.70 -10.50 29.36
CA TYR A 77 -19.01 -10.52 30.01
C TYR A 77 -20.05 -9.61 29.33
N CYS A 78 -19.62 -8.58 28.59
CA CYS A 78 -20.53 -7.69 27.86
C CYS A 78 -21.11 -8.31 26.57
N ALA A 79 -20.53 -9.42 26.07
CA ALA A 79 -20.99 -10.10 24.85
C ALA A 79 -22.20 -11.03 25.07
N ALA A 80 -22.63 -11.25 26.31
CA ALA A 80 -23.67 -12.23 26.66
C ALA A 80 -25.11 -11.69 26.75
N THR A 81 -25.43 -10.54 26.13
CA THR A 81 -26.81 -10.02 26.10
C THR A 81 -27.51 -10.26 24.75
N SER A 82 -28.52 -11.13 24.79
CA SER A 82 -29.54 -11.48 23.77
C SER A 82 -29.45 -10.81 22.37
N PRO A 83 -29.19 -11.60 21.30
CA PRO A 83 -29.11 -11.13 19.90
C PRO A 83 -30.37 -10.44 19.35
N ARG A 84 -31.54 -10.62 20.00
CA ARG A 84 -32.82 -10.10 19.49
C ARG A 84 -33.09 -8.63 19.82
N LYS A 85 -32.40 -8.03 20.80
CA LYS A 85 -32.54 -6.60 21.11
C LYS A 85 -31.54 -5.72 20.34
N GLN A 86 -30.35 -6.24 19.99
CA GLN A 86 -29.40 -5.52 19.13
C GLN A 86 -29.89 -5.40 17.68
N PHE A 87 -30.63 -6.39 17.15
CA PHE A 87 -31.15 -6.34 15.78
C PHE A 87 -32.20 -5.24 15.54
N LYS A 88 -32.95 -4.81 16.57
CA LYS A 88 -33.97 -3.75 16.44
C LYS A 88 -33.40 -2.34 16.59
N CYS A 89 -32.21 -2.17 17.18
CA CYS A 89 -31.47 -0.90 17.16
C CYS A 89 -30.55 -0.78 15.94
N PHE A 90 -30.10 -1.90 15.34
CA PHE A 90 -29.24 -1.89 14.16
C PHE A 90 -30.01 -1.73 12.83
N ALA A 91 -31.25 -2.23 12.75
CA ALA A 91 -32.11 -2.06 11.57
C ALA A 91 -32.62 -0.61 11.35
N SER A 92 -32.48 0.27 12.35
CA SER A 92 -32.75 1.70 12.28
C SER A 92 -31.49 2.57 12.42
N GLY A 93 -30.30 1.97 12.37
CA GLY A 93 -29.07 2.56 12.92
C GLY A 93 -27.86 2.60 12.00
N VAL A 94 -27.99 2.41 10.69
CA VAL A 94 -27.07 3.13 9.78
C VAL A 94 -27.61 4.55 9.76
N PRO A 95 -26.92 5.57 10.30
CA PRO A 95 -27.39 6.93 10.19
C PRO A 95 -27.63 7.19 8.71
N LYS A 96 -28.89 7.39 8.33
CA LYS A 96 -29.25 7.95 7.03
C LYS A 96 -28.65 9.37 7.02
N GLY A 97 -27.37 9.45 6.67
CA GLY A 97 -26.55 10.61 6.98
C GLY A 97 -25.06 10.33 7.22
N THR A 98 -24.58 9.08 7.32
CA THR A 98 -23.15 8.81 7.15
C THR A 98 -22.80 9.11 5.71
N LYS A 99 -22.44 10.37 5.45
CA LYS A 99 -21.90 10.87 4.18
C LYS A 99 -20.78 9.93 3.77
N THR A 100 -21.07 9.10 2.78
CA THR A 100 -20.09 8.24 2.12
C THR A 100 -19.06 9.15 1.47
N GLY A 101 -17.89 9.26 2.10
CA GLY A 101 -16.82 10.14 1.66
C GLY A 101 -16.66 11.35 2.56
N GLN A 102 -16.24 11.14 3.82
CA GLN A 102 -15.68 12.24 4.59
C GLN A 102 -14.20 12.36 4.20
N VAL A 103 -13.86 13.48 3.55
CA VAL A 103 -12.48 13.93 3.41
C VAL A 103 -11.85 13.97 4.80
N LEU A 104 -10.63 13.45 4.96
CA LEU A 104 -9.93 13.53 6.24
C LEU A 104 -9.81 15.00 6.67
N ASN A 105 -10.38 15.31 7.83
CA ASN A 105 -10.23 16.62 8.45
C ASN A 105 -8.74 16.83 8.82
N ALA A 106 -8.30 18.09 8.93
CA ALA A 106 -6.91 18.41 9.29
C ALA A 106 -6.46 17.71 10.59
N ARG A 107 -7.36 17.56 11.56
CA ARG A 107 -7.14 16.79 12.79
C ARG A 107 -6.87 15.31 12.52
N GLN A 108 -7.74 14.64 11.75
CA GLN A 108 -7.56 13.22 11.38
C GLN A 108 -6.25 13.02 10.61
N ARG A 109 -5.86 13.96 9.74
CA ARG A 109 -4.56 13.90 9.04
C ARG A 109 -3.38 13.93 10.02
N ARG A 110 -3.42 14.81 11.02
CA ARG A 110 -2.38 14.88 12.07
C ARG A 110 -2.34 13.59 12.90
N GLU A 111 -3.51 13.03 13.23
CA GLU A 111 -3.62 11.78 13.97
C GLU A 111 -3.07 10.59 13.16
N VAL A 112 -3.38 10.50 11.86
CA VAL A 112 -2.79 9.49 10.96
C VAL A 112 -1.27 9.66 10.91
N GLN A 113 -0.77 10.88 10.68
CA GLN A 113 0.68 11.13 10.61
C GLN A 113 1.38 10.77 11.93
N SER A 114 0.78 11.12 13.08
CA SER A 114 1.31 10.74 14.39
C SER A 114 1.36 9.23 14.57
N THR A 115 0.32 8.52 14.14
CA THR A 115 0.27 7.05 14.18
C THR A 115 1.39 6.43 13.32
N MET A 116 1.64 6.99 12.12
CA MET A 116 2.73 6.55 11.25
C MET A 116 4.10 6.78 11.88
N ASP A 117 4.34 7.96 12.46
CA ASP A 117 5.63 8.30 13.08
C ASP A 117 5.87 7.44 14.34
N TRP A 118 4.82 7.11 15.10
CA TRP A 118 4.90 6.15 16.21
C TRP A 118 5.27 4.74 15.76
N CYS A 119 4.68 4.25 14.67
CA CYS A 119 5.06 2.96 14.09
C CYS A 119 6.53 2.95 13.67
N VAL A 120 7.00 3.99 12.98
CA VAL A 120 8.42 4.11 12.56
C VAL A 120 9.37 4.11 13.76
N LEU A 121 9.01 4.82 14.85
CA LEU A 121 9.79 4.84 16.07
C LEU A 121 9.84 3.45 16.73
N ARG A 122 8.71 2.75 16.86
CA ARG A 122 8.66 1.39 17.42
C ARG A 122 9.53 0.42 16.61
N SER A 123 9.45 0.49 15.28
CA SER A 123 10.29 -0.31 14.38
C SER A 123 11.78 -0.03 14.50
N PHE A 124 12.16 1.23 14.73
CA PHE A 124 13.54 1.61 15.04
C PHE A 124 14.02 0.95 16.34
N LEU A 125 13.23 1.05 17.42
CA LEU A 125 13.57 0.46 18.72
C LEU A 125 13.68 -1.07 18.64
N VAL A 126 12.79 -1.73 17.90
CA VAL A 126 12.84 -3.18 17.67
C VAL A 126 14.10 -3.57 16.89
N GLY A 127 14.50 -2.76 15.91
CA GLY A 127 15.77 -2.97 15.19
C GLY A 127 16.99 -2.81 16.09
N ILE A 128 16.97 -1.88 17.05
CA ILE A 128 18.02 -1.72 18.06
C ILE A 128 18.11 -2.99 18.91
N LEU A 129 16.97 -3.47 19.43
CA LEU A 129 16.91 -4.65 20.28
C LEU A 129 17.37 -5.91 19.53
N SER A 130 16.93 -6.09 18.28
CA SER A 130 17.34 -7.21 17.42
C SER A 130 18.84 -7.19 17.12
N GLY A 131 19.38 -6.02 16.76
CA GLY A 131 20.80 -5.86 16.48
C GLY A 131 21.68 -6.01 17.72
N LEU A 132 21.22 -5.53 18.88
CA LEU A 132 21.87 -5.76 20.17
C LEU A 132 21.88 -7.26 20.52
N GLY A 133 20.75 -7.94 20.41
CA GLY A 133 20.64 -9.39 20.67
C GLY A 133 21.54 -10.21 19.76
N SER A 134 21.57 -9.88 18.46
CA SER A 134 22.45 -10.51 17.48
C SER A 134 23.94 -10.24 17.77
N GLY A 135 24.27 -9.01 18.19
CA GLY A 135 25.63 -8.64 18.59
C GLY A 135 26.09 -9.37 19.85
N LEU A 136 25.23 -9.48 20.86
CA LEU A 136 25.50 -10.24 22.09
C LEU A 136 25.65 -11.74 21.82
N ALA A 137 24.86 -12.31 20.90
CA ALA A 137 25.03 -13.70 20.48
C ALA A 137 26.40 -13.92 19.80
N ALA A 138 26.87 -12.96 18.99
CA ALA A 138 28.20 -13.01 18.41
C ALA A 138 29.31 -12.91 19.46
N LEU A 139 29.18 -11.99 20.43
CA LEU A 139 30.12 -11.88 21.55
C LEU A 139 30.15 -13.14 22.42
N ALA A 140 28.99 -13.74 22.68
CA ALA A 140 28.90 -14.99 23.42
C ALA A 140 29.61 -16.11 22.66
N ALA A 141 29.38 -16.25 21.36
CA ALA A 141 30.07 -17.24 20.54
C ALA A 141 31.60 -17.06 20.55
N ASP A 142 32.07 -15.82 20.46
CA ASP A 142 33.49 -15.46 20.58
C ASP A 142 34.08 -15.79 21.96
N THR A 143 33.30 -15.55 23.04
CA THR A 143 33.74 -15.82 24.41
C THR A 143 33.81 -17.31 24.73
N TYR A 144 32.85 -18.11 24.24
CA TYR A 144 32.80 -19.56 24.49
C TYR A 144 33.76 -20.36 23.61
N PHE A 145 34.11 -19.83 22.43
CA PHE A 145 35.01 -20.45 21.47
C PHE A 145 36.11 -19.44 21.05
N PRO A 146 37.01 -19.05 21.98
CA PRO A 146 38.05 -18.08 21.68
C PRO A 146 39.00 -18.62 20.60
N ASP A 147 39.29 -17.79 19.59
CA ASP A 147 40.15 -18.14 18.45
C ASP A 147 41.43 -18.84 18.91
N HIS A 148 41.52 -20.13 18.62
CA HIS A 148 42.78 -20.85 18.66
C HIS A 148 43.49 -20.59 17.34
N ASP A 149 44.78 -20.26 17.41
CA ASP A 149 45.64 -19.83 16.30
C ASP A 149 45.87 -21.00 15.31
N HIS A 150 44.82 -21.39 14.60
CA HIS A 150 44.80 -22.55 13.72
C HIS A 150 45.16 -22.12 12.30
N SER A 151 46.22 -22.73 11.78
CA SER A 151 46.60 -22.62 10.37
C SER A 151 45.41 -22.95 9.46
N THR A 152 45.29 -22.21 8.36
CA THR A 152 44.09 -22.02 7.51
C THR A 152 43.43 -23.28 6.91
N TRP A 153 44.01 -24.47 7.07
CA TRP A 153 43.52 -25.70 6.44
C TRP A 153 43.03 -26.77 7.42
N GLU A 154 43.48 -26.79 8.68
CA GLU A 154 42.96 -27.73 9.70
C GLU A 154 41.62 -27.27 10.30
N PHE A 155 41.25 -26.00 10.11
CA PHE A 155 40.08 -25.37 10.73
C PHE A 155 38.72 -25.93 10.26
N LEU A 156 38.63 -26.49 9.04
CA LEU A 156 37.37 -27.07 8.55
C LEU A 156 36.99 -28.36 9.29
N GLN A 157 37.96 -28.99 9.95
CA GLN A 157 37.79 -30.26 10.63
C GLN A 157 37.58 -30.10 12.14
N ASP A 158 37.75 -28.89 12.68
CA ASP A 158 37.53 -28.63 14.09
C ASP A 158 36.04 -28.44 14.41
N TRP A 159 35.55 -29.25 15.34
CA TRP A 159 34.18 -29.16 15.85
C TRP A 159 33.90 -27.81 16.53
N GLN A 160 34.89 -27.21 17.17
CA GLN A 160 34.74 -25.93 17.88
C GLN A 160 34.40 -24.79 16.91
N PHE A 161 35.05 -24.78 15.74
CA PHE A 161 34.76 -23.84 14.67
C PHE A 161 33.29 -23.93 14.22
N TRP A 162 32.81 -25.15 13.92
CA TRP A 162 31.42 -25.34 13.51
C TRP A 162 30.43 -24.99 14.63
N ALA A 163 30.74 -25.31 15.89
CA ALA A 163 29.90 -24.97 17.04
C ALA A 163 29.74 -23.45 17.21
N GLN A 164 30.83 -22.67 17.05
CA GLN A 164 30.80 -21.21 17.07
C GLN A 164 29.88 -20.64 15.97
N TRP A 165 30.02 -21.12 14.73
CA TRP A 165 29.17 -20.68 13.62
C TRP A 165 27.71 -21.06 13.80
N VAL A 166 27.43 -22.27 14.28
CA VAL A 166 26.07 -22.72 14.57
C VAL A 166 25.44 -21.83 15.63
N LEU A 167 26.15 -21.52 16.72
CA LEU A 167 25.64 -20.64 17.77
C LEU A 167 25.37 -19.23 17.25
N LEU A 168 26.29 -18.68 16.45
CA LEU A 168 26.15 -17.36 15.84
C LEU A 168 24.95 -17.30 14.88
N VAL A 169 24.83 -18.29 13.99
CA VAL A 169 23.72 -18.36 13.02
C VAL A 169 22.40 -18.57 13.73
N LEU A 170 22.34 -19.43 14.74
CA LEU A 170 21.12 -19.69 15.50
C LEU A 170 20.68 -18.45 16.28
N GLY A 171 21.60 -17.75 16.93
CA GLY A 171 21.31 -16.50 17.64
C GLY A 171 20.80 -15.41 16.68
N LEU A 172 21.49 -15.20 15.56
CA LEU A 172 21.07 -14.24 14.53
C LEU A 172 19.68 -14.58 13.98
N PHE A 173 19.45 -15.85 13.66
CA PHE A 173 18.17 -16.33 13.14
C PHE A 173 17.04 -16.11 14.15
N PHE A 174 17.27 -16.42 15.42
CA PHE A 174 16.29 -16.26 16.49
C PHE A 174 15.86 -14.80 16.67
N PHE A 175 16.81 -13.87 16.81
CA PHE A 175 16.49 -12.44 16.97
C PHE A 175 15.85 -11.84 15.72
N THR A 176 16.31 -12.23 14.52
CA THR A 176 15.67 -11.81 13.25
C THR A 176 14.23 -12.32 13.15
N LEU A 177 13.96 -13.55 13.60
CA LEU A 177 12.60 -14.10 13.58
C LEU A 177 11.66 -13.34 14.52
N LEU A 178 12.12 -13.03 15.74
CA LEU A 178 11.36 -12.22 16.71
C LEU A 178 11.10 -10.81 16.20
N GLU A 179 12.12 -10.19 15.60
CA GLU A 179 12.03 -8.88 14.96
C GLU A 179 10.95 -8.85 13.87
N VAL A 180 11.03 -9.77 12.89
CA VAL A 180 10.07 -9.83 11.79
C VAL A 180 8.65 -10.11 12.30
N ALA A 181 8.50 -11.02 13.26
CA ALA A 181 7.19 -11.32 13.85
C ALA A 181 6.59 -10.09 14.56
N TRP A 182 7.41 -9.33 15.29
CA TRP A 182 6.98 -8.09 15.94
C TRP A 182 6.61 -7.02 14.92
N LEU A 183 7.41 -6.81 13.87
CA LEU A 183 7.12 -5.81 12.84
C LEU A 183 5.79 -6.09 12.14
N TYR A 184 5.52 -7.35 11.76
CA TYR A 184 4.22 -7.71 11.17
C TYR A 184 3.06 -7.47 12.11
N TYR A 185 3.23 -7.78 13.39
CA TYR A 185 2.23 -7.47 14.40
C TYR A 185 1.99 -5.95 14.48
N ASP A 186 3.06 -5.14 14.60
CA ASP A 186 2.98 -3.69 14.71
C ASP A 186 2.35 -3.02 13.47
N HIS A 187 2.69 -3.50 12.27
CA HIS A 187 2.13 -3.01 11.01
C HIS A 187 0.65 -3.31 10.88
N LEU A 188 0.20 -4.50 11.29
CA LEU A 188 -1.23 -4.84 11.31
C LEU A 188 -2.00 -3.95 12.28
N TRP A 189 -1.46 -3.70 13.48
CA TRP A 189 -2.06 -2.77 14.44
C TRP A 189 -2.14 -1.35 13.91
N THR A 190 -1.04 -0.87 13.34
CA THR A 190 -0.97 0.45 12.72
C THR A 190 -1.97 0.59 11.57
N ALA A 191 -2.19 -0.48 10.79
CA ALA A 191 -3.20 -0.51 9.74
C ALA A 191 -4.62 -0.34 10.30
N LEU A 192 -4.92 -0.96 11.44
CA LEU A 192 -6.20 -0.79 12.14
C LEU A 192 -6.36 0.63 12.68
N ASP A 193 -5.33 1.18 13.31
CA ASP A 193 -5.35 2.54 13.86
C ASP A 193 -5.57 3.57 12.74
N ILE A 194 -4.84 3.45 11.62
CA ILE A 194 -5.01 4.33 10.46
C ILE A 194 -6.41 4.21 9.88
N ALA A 195 -6.95 2.98 9.75
CA ALA A 195 -8.31 2.78 9.27
C ALA A 195 -9.34 3.43 10.21
N HIS A 196 -9.18 3.25 11.52
CA HIS A 196 -10.06 3.81 12.53
C HIS A 196 -10.04 5.35 12.54
N VAL A 197 -8.86 5.96 12.54
CA VAL A 197 -8.70 7.43 12.46
C VAL A 197 -9.29 7.98 11.17
N ALA A 198 -9.18 7.23 10.07
CA ALA A 198 -9.79 7.57 8.80
C ALA A 198 -11.32 7.40 8.76
N GLY A 199 -11.94 6.94 9.85
CA GLY A 199 -13.38 6.66 9.93
C GLY A 199 -13.80 5.43 9.13
N LEU A 200 -12.85 4.56 8.76
CA LEU A 200 -13.13 3.33 8.01
C LEU A 200 -13.52 2.23 8.99
N VAL A 201 -14.80 1.86 8.93
CA VAL A 201 -15.34 0.75 9.72
C VAL A 201 -15.05 -0.56 8.98
N LEU A 202 -14.08 -1.33 9.49
CA LEU A 202 -13.71 -2.63 8.92
C LEU A 202 -14.62 -3.78 9.41
N THR A 203 -15.27 -3.60 10.56
CA THR A 203 -16.13 -4.60 11.21
C THR A 203 -17.56 -4.07 11.39
N PRO A 204 -18.62 -4.86 11.13
CA PRO A 204 -18.62 -6.24 10.62
C PRO A 204 -18.23 -6.36 9.13
N LEU A 205 -17.81 -7.57 8.74
CA LEU A 205 -17.32 -7.91 7.39
C LEU A 205 -18.42 -7.97 6.32
N ASP A 206 -18.85 -6.80 5.86
CA ASP A 206 -19.58 -6.69 4.59
C ASP A 206 -18.65 -7.00 3.41
N PRO A 207 -19.14 -7.44 2.23
CA PRO A 207 -18.27 -7.76 1.08
C PRO A 207 -17.32 -6.62 0.67
N GLU A 208 -17.79 -5.37 0.70
CA GLU A 208 -16.97 -4.19 0.38
C GLU A 208 -15.92 -3.92 1.48
N ARG A 209 -16.34 -3.98 2.76
CA ARG A 209 -15.43 -3.84 3.92
C ARG A 209 -14.40 -4.95 3.98
N ARG A 210 -14.74 -6.17 3.58
CA ARG A 210 -13.83 -7.32 3.49
C ARG A 210 -12.73 -7.09 2.46
N CYS A 211 -13.08 -6.52 1.31
CA CYS A 211 -12.10 -6.15 0.29
C CYS A 211 -11.11 -5.11 0.84
N LEU A 212 -11.62 -4.10 1.56
CA LEU A 212 -10.79 -3.09 2.20
C LEU A 212 -9.94 -3.67 3.34
N ALA A 213 -10.50 -4.48 4.23
CA ALA A 213 -9.75 -5.15 5.28
C ALA A 213 -8.63 -6.03 4.71
N ARG A 214 -8.91 -6.77 3.61
CA ARG A 214 -7.90 -7.55 2.89
C ARG A 214 -6.78 -6.67 2.35
N ALA A 215 -7.15 -5.55 1.74
CA ALA A 215 -6.20 -4.57 1.23
C ALA A 215 -5.25 -4.03 2.30
N PHE A 216 -5.79 -3.64 3.46
CA PHE A 216 -4.99 -3.16 4.59
C PHE A 216 -4.08 -4.26 5.14
N ALA A 217 -4.60 -5.48 5.34
CA ALA A 217 -3.78 -6.61 5.78
C ALA A 217 -2.66 -6.94 4.79
N TYR A 218 -2.95 -6.90 3.48
CA TYR A 218 -1.97 -7.19 2.44
C TYR A 218 -0.88 -6.12 2.41
N ALA A 219 -1.25 -4.84 2.46
CA ALA A 219 -0.29 -3.74 2.52
C ALA A 219 0.57 -3.80 3.80
N ALA A 220 -0.04 -4.09 4.96
CA ALA A 220 0.66 -4.20 6.24
C ALA A 220 1.67 -5.37 6.27
N LEU A 221 1.35 -6.47 5.61
CA LEU A 221 2.20 -7.66 5.53
C LEU A 221 3.10 -7.69 4.30
N GLU A 222 3.13 -6.60 3.51
CA GLU A 222 3.80 -6.52 2.20
C GLU A 222 3.44 -7.68 1.24
N LEU A 223 2.22 -8.20 1.38
CA LEU A 223 1.66 -9.17 0.47
C LEU A 223 1.20 -8.41 -0.79
N GLY A 224 1.71 -8.85 -1.95
CA GLY A 224 1.27 -8.31 -3.23
C GLY A 224 -0.25 -8.45 -3.39
N PHE A 225 -0.87 -7.46 -4.02
CA PHE A 225 -2.30 -7.47 -4.30
C PHE A 225 -2.68 -8.61 -5.28
N PRO A 226 -3.92 -9.14 -5.18
CA PRO A 226 -4.36 -10.23 -6.05
C PRO A 226 -4.32 -9.84 -7.54
N ASP A 227 -3.95 -10.80 -8.37
CA ASP A 227 -3.90 -10.71 -9.84
C ASP A 227 -5.00 -11.55 -10.52
N GLU A 228 -6.05 -11.89 -9.76
CA GLU A 228 -7.22 -12.61 -10.26
C GLU A 228 -8.02 -11.76 -11.26
N LYS A 229 -8.68 -12.43 -12.21
CA LYS A 229 -9.60 -11.76 -13.14
C LYS A 229 -10.82 -11.27 -12.38
N ARG A 230 -11.05 -9.95 -12.36
CA ARG A 230 -12.23 -9.32 -11.74
C ARG A 230 -12.91 -8.40 -12.73
N PHE A 231 -14.24 -8.34 -12.67
CA PHE A 231 -15.06 -7.53 -13.59
C PHE A 231 -14.78 -7.77 -15.09
N GLY A 232 -14.34 -8.98 -15.46
CA GLY A 232 -13.96 -9.30 -16.84
C GLY A 232 -12.57 -8.79 -17.26
N ILE A 233 -11.86 -8.08 -16.39
CA ILE A 233 -10.52 -7.55 -16.63
C ILE A 233 -9.50 -8.51 -16.00
N ASP A 234 -8.60 -9.04 -16.83
CA ASP A 234 -7.49 -9.87 -16.36
C ASP A 234 -6.23 -8.99 -16.24
N PRO A 235 -5.75 -8.66 -15.03
CA PRO A 235 -4.56 -7.84 -14.87
C PRO A 235 -3.30 -8.52 -15.44
N CYS A 236 -3.29 -9.86 -15.50
CA CYS A 236 -2.12 -10.67 -15.87
C CYS A 236 -2.50 -11.70 -16.94
N PRO A 237 -2.66 -11.30 -18.21
CA PRO A 237 -2.99 -12.23 -19.30
C PRO A 237 -1.94 -13.34 -19.49
N ASN A 238 -0.67 -13.10 -19.10
CA ASN A 238 0.45 -14.05 -19.22
C ASN A 238 0.91 -14.58 -17.85
N LYS A 239 0.10 -15.42 -17.20
CA LYS A 239 0.35 -15.91 -15.83
C LYS A 239 1.67 -16.69 -15.66
N LYS A 240 2.07 -17.49 -16.64
CA LYS A 240 3.23 -18.43 -16.52
C LYS A 240 4.59 -17.74 -16.40
N THR A 241 4.81 -16.63 -17.09
CA THR A 241 6.10 -15.91 -17.04
C THR A 241 6.21 -15.06 -15.79
N ARG A 242 5.09 -14.54 -15.27
CA ARG A 242 5.08 -13.63 -14.13
C ARG A 242 5.18 -14.35 -12.78
N THR A 243 4.66 -15.57 -12.64
CA THR A 243 4.90 -16.38 -11.43
C THR A 243 6.38 -16.66 -11.26
N LEU A 244 7.10 -17.03 -12.33
CA LEU A 244 8.55 -17.22 -12.27
C LEU A 244 9.28 -15.89 -11.97
N GLN A 245 8.87 -14.79 -12.60
CA GLN A 245 9.46 -13.47 -12.34
C GLN A 245 9.22 -13.00 -10.90
N SER A 246 8.03 -13.21 -10.33
CA SER A 246 7.72 -12.81 -8.95
C SER A 246 8.49 -13.66 -7.94
N LEU A 247 8.67 -14.96 -8.21
CA LEU A 247 9.49 -15.84 -7.38
C LEU A 247 10.96 -15.45 -7.44
N LEU A 248 11.49 -15.17 -8.64
CA LEU A 248 12.85 -14.68 -8.84
C LEU A 248 13.04 -13.29 -8.22
N TYR A 249 12.05 -12.40 -8.31
CA TYR A 249 12.11 -11.04 -7.76
C TYR A 249 12.09 -11.07 -6.22
N LYS A 250 11.20 -11.87 -5.61
CA LYS A 250 11.13 -12.04 -4.15
C LYS A 250 12.40 -12.72 -3.62
N SER A 251 12.88 -13.76 -4.30
CA SER A 251 14.15 -14.42 -3.97
C SER A 251 15.32 -13.46 -4.10
N LYS A 252 15.34 -12.64 -5.16
CA LYS A 252 16.37 -11.63 -5.38
C LYS A 252 16.36 -10.59 -4.27
N SER A 253 15.20 -10.12 -3.83
CA SER A 253 15.12 -9.17 -2.70
C SER A 253 15.74 -9.77 -1.44
N LEU A 254 15.40 -11.03 -1.11
CA LEU A 254 15.94 -11.71 0.06
C LEU A 254 17.47 -11.89 -0.04
N ILE A 255 17.96 -12.34 -1.20
CA ILE A 255 19.39 -12.51 -1.48
C ILE A 255 20.11 -11.15 -1.47
N SER A 256 19.48 -10.10 -2.00
CA SER A 256 20.06 -8.75 -2.10
C SER A 256 20.15 -8.10 -0.73
N VAL A 257 19.16 -8.30 0.15
CA VAL A 257 19.21 -7.85 1.55
C VAL A 257 20.27 -8.62 2.32
N LEU A 258 20.39 -9.94 2.11
CA LEU A 258 21.45 -10.74 2.71
C LEU A 258 22.84 -10.32 2.22
N LEU A 259 23.02 -10.12 0.91
CA LEU A 259 24.27 -9.65 0.31
C LEU A 259 24.61 -8.22 0.73
N ALA A 260 23.63 -7.31 0.80
CA ALA A 260 23.84 -5.97 1.29
C ALA A 260 24.23 -5.98 2.77
N LYS A 261 23.54 -6.75 3.62
CA LYS A 261 23.94 -6.94 5.03
C LYS A 261 25.36 -7.51 5.13
N ALA A 262 25.71 -8.50 4.30
CA ALA A 262 27.05 -9.10 4.29
C ALA A 262 28.13 -8.13 3.77
N ALA A 263 27.84 -7.35 2.72
CA ALA A 263 28.76 -6.37 2.15
C ALA A 263 28.99 -5.19 3.10
N ILE A 264 27.92 -4.65 3.69
CA ILE A 264 28.02 -3.61 4.71
C ILE A 264 28.83 -4.15 5.89
N ARG A 265 28.56 -5.38 6.37
CA ARG A 265 29.37 -6.01 7.42
C ARG A 265 30.86 -6.07 7.04
N ARG A 266 31.19 -6.48 5.81
CA ARG A 266 32.58 -6.51 5.32
C ARG A 266 33.26 -5.14 5.29
N ILE A 267 32.55 -4.11 4.82
CA ILE A 267 33.08 -2.75 4.71
C ILE A 267 33.27 -2.16 6.11
N CYS A 268 32.27 -2.29 6.99
CA CYS A 268 32.32 -1.84 8.37
C CYS A 268 33.44 -2.53 9.15
N MET A 269 33.61 -3.85 9.01
CA MET A 269 34.70 -4.60 9.67
C MET A 269 36.09 -4.10 9.24
N ARG A 270 36.28 -3.68 7.98
CA ARG A 270 37.56 -3.11 7.52
C ARG A 270 37.85 -1.73 8.10
N ILE A 271 36.83 -0.91 8.31
CA ILE A 271 36.97 0.41 8.94
C ILE A 271 37.34 0.24 10.43
N VAL A 272 36.75 -0.77 11.07
CA VAL A 272 36.88 -1.05 12.50
C VAL A 272 38.18 -1.77 12.84
N ALA A 273 38.70 -2.62 11.95
CA ALA A 273 39.96 -3.34 12.15
C ALA A 273 41.17 -2.41 12.38
N LYS A 274 41.05 -1.11 12.05
CA LYS A 274 42.08 -0.10 12.35
C LYS A 274 42.01 0.48 13.77
N ALA A 275 41.02 0.12 14.57
CA ALA A 275 40.83 0.64 15.92
C ALA A 275 40.71 -0.52 16.91
N SER A 276 41.82 -0.86 17.57
CA SER A 276 42.02 -2.08 18.38
C SER A 276 41.16 -2.17 19.64
N LEU A 277 40.54 -1.07 20.09
CA LEU A 277 39.54 -1.05 21.17
C LEU A 277 38.09 -1.01 20.65
N THR A 278 37.91 -0.97 19.33
CA THR A 278 36.63 -0.75 18.64
C THR A 278 35.99 -2.05 18.15
N VAL A 279 36.69 -3.20 18.25
CA VAL A 279 36.19 -4.48 17.73
C VAL A 279 34.89 -4.90 18.43
N SER A 280 34.85 -4.92 19.77
CA SER A 280 33.65 -5.32 20.53
C SER A 280 32.49 -4.33 20.37
N VAL A 281 32.79 -3.02 20.38
CA VAL A 281 31.78 -1.96 20.17
C VAL A 281 31.22 -2.06 18.76
N SER A 282 32.05 -2.31 17.75
CA SER A 282 31.62 -2.42 16.37
C SER A 282 30.78 -3.66 16.11
N LEU A 283 31.12 -4.80 16.71
CA LEU A 283 30.37 -6.05 16.52
C LEU A 283 28.91 -5.92 16.94
N VAL A 284 28.63 -5.07 17.93
CA VAL A 284 27.26 -4.81 18.41
C VAL A 284 26.64 -3.59 17.73
N LEU A 285 27.36 -2.47 17.68
CA LEU A 285 26.81 -1.18 17.25
C LEU A 285 26.47 -1.16 15.75
N MET A 286 27.30 -1.78 14.90
CA MET A 286 27.05 -1.77 13.46
C MET A 286 25.77 -2.53 13.08
N PRO A 287 25.57 -3.80 13.48
CA PRO A 287 24.30 -4.49 13.24
C PRO A 287 23.10 -3.72 13.79
N MET A 288 23.23 -3.16 15.00
CA MET A 288 22.20 -2.34 15.64
C MET A 288 21.75 -1.18 14.75
N ILE A 289 22.67 -0.35 14.27
CA ILE A 289 22.33 0.81 13.43
C ILE A 289 21.72 0.37 12.08
N ILE A 290 22.34 -0.59 11.40
CA ILE A 290 21.92 -1.02 10.06
C ILE A 290 20.51 -1.60 10.08
N ILE A 291 20.24 -2.51 11.03
CA ILE A 291 18.94 -3.17 11.15
C ILE A 291 17.86 -2.14 11.49
N SER A 292 18.14 -1.22 12.42
CA SER A 292 17.20 -0.17 12.82
C SER A 292 16.84 0.77 11.66
N LEU A 293 17.81 1.21 10.87
CA LEU A 293 17.57 2.07 9.72
C LEU A 293 16.77 1.36 8.62
N TRP A 294 17.02 0.07 8.40
CA TRP A 294 16.24 -0.73 7.47
C TRP A 294 14.77 -0.85 7.91
N ASN A 295 14.54 -1.10 9.20
CA ASN A 295 13.17 -1.19 9.74
C ASN A 295 12.43 0.13 9.66
N VAL A 296 13.10 1.25 9.89
CA VAL A 296 12.56 2.60 9.67
C VAL A 296 12.14 2.79 8.22
N PHE A 297 13.01 2.42 7.28
CA PHE A 297 12.73 2.54 5.85
C PHE A 297 11.48 1.73 5.44
N ILE A 298 11.45 0.45 5.80
CA ILE A 298 10.34 -0.47 5.49
C ILE A 298 9.04 0.01 6.17
N SER A 299 9.09 0.38 7.45
CA SER A 299 7.88 0.83 8.17
C SER A 299 7.34 2.13 7.58
N ARG A 300 8.20 3.06 7.17
CA ARG A 300 7.76 4.30 6.51
C ARG A 300 7.15 4.03 5.14
N TRP A 301 7.63 3.01 4.44
CA TRP A 301 7.04 2.55 3.18
C TRP A 301 5.65 1.94 3.38
N ILE A 302 5.52 1.00 4.32
CA ILE A 302 4.27 0.30 4.61
C ILE A 302 3.21 1.29 5.10
N THR A 303 3.54 2.12 6.09
CA THR A 303 2.62 3.11 6.66
C THR A 303 2.12 4.12 5.62
N ARG A 304 2.97 4.52 4.67
CA ARG A 304 2.54 5.37 3.54
C ARG A 304 1.56 4.64 2.63
N SER A 305 1.81 3.37 2.35
CA SER A 305 0.90 2.53 1.54
C SER A 305 -0.46 2.38 2.23
N LEU A 306 -0.48 2.19 3.55
CA LEU A 306 -1.69 2.17 4.37
C LEU A 306 -2.43 3.52 4.33
N CYS A 307 -1.70 4.63 4.40
CA CYS A 307 -2.26 5.97 4.27
C CYS A 307 -2.92 6.18 2.89
N THR A 308 -2.27 5.74 1.80
CA THR A 308 -2.84 5.79 0.43
C THR A 308 -4.13 4.97 0.33
N LEU A 309 -4.21 3.81 1.01
CA LEU A 309 -5.44 3.02 1.06
C LEU A 309 -6.55 3.72 1.84
N ALA A 310 -6.22 4.30 3.00
CA ALA A 310 -7.18 5.03 3.82
C ALA A 310 -7.78 6.24 3.10
N ILE A 311 -6.93 7.06 2.47
CA ILE A 311 -7.34 8.29 1.80
C ILE A 311 -7.96 8.01 0.45
N GLY A 312 -7.38 7.06 -0.29
CA GLY A 312 -7.79 6.82 -1.66
C GLY A 312 -9.20 6.26 -1.76
N ALA A 313 -9.67 5.42 -0.82
CA ALA A 313 -11.01 4.85 -0.91
C ALA A 313 -12.12 5.92 -0.98
N SER A 314 -12.10 6.92 -0.09
CA SER A 314 -13.07 8.03 -0.09
C SER A 314 -12.76 9.04 -1.19
N GLY A 315 -11.49 9.44 -1.34
CA GLY A 315 -11.08 10.44 -2.30
C GLY A 315 -11.32 10.03 -3.76
N CYS A 316 -11.19 8.74 -4.08
CA CYS A 316 -11.54 8.21 -5.40
C CYS A 316 -12.99 8.45 -5.76
N LEU A 317 -13.90 8.11 -4.83
CA LEU A 317 -15.32 8.14 -5.08
C LEU A 317 -15.81 9.57 -5.19
N GLU A 318 -15.36 10.44 -4.29
CA GLU A 318 -15.69 11.86 -4.34
C GLU A 318 -15.13 12.53 -5.60
N ALA A 319 -13.86 12.29 -5.95
CA ALA A 319 -13.28 12.83 -7.18
C ALA A 319 -14.00 12.28 -8.42
N TYR A 320 -14.41 11.02 -8.42
CA TYR A 320 -15.17 10.43 -9.52
C TYR A 320 -16.58 11.04 -9.65
N GLU A 321 -17.27 11.26 -8.53
CA GLU A 321 -18.58 11.91 -8.49
C GLU A 321 -18.49 13.36 -8.95
N GLU A 322 -17.47 14.09 -8.51
CA GLU A 322 -17.22 15.48 -8.93
C GLU A 322 -16.91 15.57 -10.43
N LEU A 323 -16.05 14.70 -10.95
CA LEU A 323 -15.78 14.60 -12.38
C LEU A 323 -17.05 14.35 -13.21
N SER A 324 -18.06 13.77 -12.58
CA SER A 324 -19.33 13.39 -13.20
C SER A 324 -20.49 14.34 -12.90
N ARG A 325 -20.28 15.37 -12.07
CA ARG A 325 -21.36 16.20 -11.54
C ARG A 325 -21.95 17.11 -12.63
N ASP A 326 -21.10 17.68 -13.46
CA ASP A 326 -21.48 18.73 -14.41
C ASP A 326 -21.88 18.20 -15.79
N ARG A 327 -21.66 16.92 -16.07
CA ARG A 327 -21.95 16.32 -17.36
C ARG A 327 -22.59 14.97 -17.20
N ASP A 328 -23.64 14.73 -17.98
CA ASP A 328 -24.13 13.38 -18.19
C ASP A 328 -23.34 12.75 -19.35
N PRO A 329 -22.33 11.88 -19.09
CA PRO A 329 -21.48 11.36 -20.14
C PRO A 329 -22.27 10.49 -21.11
N SER A 330 -22.00 10.65 -22.41
CA SER A 330 -22.57 9.80 -23.45
C SER A 330 -22.20 8.32 -23.22
N PRO A 331 -22.96 7.37 -23.80
CA PRO A 331 -22.63 5.95 -23.73
C PRO A 331 -21.20 5.64 -24.22
N GLU A 332 -20.75 6.32 -25.26
CA GLU A 332 -19.40 6.17 -25.82
C GLU A 332 -18.32 6.64 -24.85
N VAL A 333 -18.57 7.74 -24.13
CA VAL A 333 -17.66 8.27 -23.10
C VAL A 333 -17.57 7.31 -21.93
N LEU A 334 -18.71 6.79 -21.47
CA LEU A 334 -18.77 5.79 -20.41
C LEU A 334 -18.02 4.50 -20.78
N GLU A 335 -18.17 4.03 -22.02
CA GLU A 335 -17.40 2.89 -22.52
C GLU A 335 -15.88 3.21 -22.58
N GLY A 336 -15.53 4.44 -22.97
CA GLY A 336 -14.16 4.92 -22.97
C GLY A 336 -13.54 4.97 -21.56
N MET A 337 -14.29 5.44 -20.57
CA MET A 337 -13.91 5.41 -19.16
C MET A 337 -13.68 3.98 -18.66
N TRP A 338 -14.57 3.05 -19.03
CA TRP A 338 -14.42 1.63 -18.66
C TRP A 338 -13.13 1.04 -19.23
N ARG A 339 -12.87 1.28 -20.52
CA ARG A 339 -11.64 0.84 -21.18
C ARG A 339 -10.41 1.47 -20.54
N SER A 340 -10.43 2.76 -20.20
CA SER A 340 -9.27 3.41 -19.59
C SER A 340 -8.95 2.81 -18.21
N LEU A 341 -9.95 2.55 -17.38
CA LEU A 341 -9.76 1.88 -16.10
C LEU A 341 -9.21 0.45 -16.26
N ALA A 342 -9.78 -0.33 -17.19
CA ALA A 342 -9.28 -1.68 -17.50
C ALA A 342 -7.82 -1.65 -17.94
N CYS A 343 -7.46 -0.67 -18.77
CA CYS A 343 -6.10 -0.45 -19.22
C CYS A 343 -5.13 -0.16 -18.05
N ILE A 344 -5.52 0.69 -17.09
CA ILE A 344 -4.68 0.97 -15.91
C ILE A 344 -4.49 -0.29 -15.06
N VAL A 345 -5.55 -1.11 -14.89
CA VAL A 345 -5.46 -2.39 -14.18
C VAL A 345 -4.46 -3.34 -14.84
N VAL A 346 -4.52 -3.50 -16.17
CA VAL A 346 -3.60 -4.37 -16.92
C VAL A 346 -2.17 -3.83 -16.89
N LEU A 347 -1.99 -2.51 -17.05
CA LEU A 347 -0.67 -1.88 -16.98
C LEU A 347 -0.01 -2.07 -15.62
N ARG A 348 -0.79 -1.99 -14.53
CA ARG A 348 -0.31 -2.29 -13.18
C ARG A 348 -0.05 -3.78 -13.00
N GLY A 349 -0.93 -4.60 -13.56
CA GLY A 349 -0.88 -6.05 -13.46
C GLY A 349 -1.13 -6.58 -12.05
N SER A 350 -1.89 -5.83 -11.26
CA SER A 350 -2.50 -6.26 -10.00
C SER A 350 -3.66 -5.31 -9.69
N TRP A 351 -4.62 -5.78 -8.89
CA TRP A 351 -5.74 -4.94 -8.45
C TRP A 351 -5.34 -4.07 -7.27
N HIS A 352 -5.10 -2.78 -7.52
CA HIS A 352 -5.02 -1.83 -6.41
C HIS A 352 -6.42 -1.67 -5.80
N PRO A 353 -6.59 -1.71 -4.48
CA PRO A 353 -7.90 -1.64 -3.83
C PRO A 353 -8.69 -0.38 -4.19
N ASN A 354 -8.04 0.78 -4.23
CA ASN A 354 -8.69 2.04 -4.64
C ASN A 354 -9.12 2.00 -6.11
N LEU A 355 -8.33 1.37 -6.98
CA LEU A 355 -8.66 1.20 -8.40
C LEU A 355 -9.80 0.20 -8.57
N GLU A 356 -9.84 -0.84 -7.75
CA GLU A 356 -10.94 -1.81 -7.70
C GLU A 356 -12.25 -1.14 -7.32
N LEU A 357 -12.24 -0.29 -6.28
CA LEU A 357 -13.40 0.51 -5.86
C LEU A 357 -13.86 1.45 -6.98
N LEU A 358 -12.94 2.12 -7.66
CA LEU A 358 -13.23 3.01 -8.78
C LEU A 358 -13.89 2.24 -9.96
N VAL A 359 -13.34 1.08 -10.32
CA VAL A 359 -13.90 0.19 -11.34
C VAL A 359 -15.28 -0.32 -10.94
N GLN A 360 -15.45 -0.77 -9.70
CA GLN A 360 -16.72 -1.27 -9.19
C GLN A 360 -17.79 -0.17 -9.21
N HIS A 361 -17.44 1.05 -8.80
CA HIS A 361 -18.36 2.18 -8.79
C HIS A 361 -18.75 2.59 -10.22
N HIS A 362 -17.79 2.67 -11.13
CA HIS A 362 -18.07 2.95 -12.54
C HIS A 362 -18.94 1.86 -13.19
N LYS A 363 -18.68 0.58 -12.87
CA LYS A 363 -19.50 -0.56 -13.32
C LYS A 363 -20.96 -0.43 -12.85
N LYS A 364 -21.18 -0.15 -11.56
CA LYS A 364 -22.54 0.04 -11.00
C LYS A 364 -23.30 1.14 -11.76
N ARG A 365 -22.62 2.18 -12.25
CA ARG A 365 -23.23 3.24 -13.06
C ARG A 365 -23.59 2.78 -14.47
N LEU A 366 -22.74 1.97 -15.12
CA LEU A 366 -23.06 1.33 -16.40
C LEU A 366 -24.26 0.39 -16.27
N ASP A 367 -24.30 -0.42 -15.21
CA ASP A 367 -25.40 -1.33 -14.88
C ASP A 367 -26.74 -0.58 -14.78
N ARG A 368 -26.78 0.53 -14.05
CA ARG A 368 -27.98 1.37 -13.90
C ARG A 368 -28.52 1.94 -15.22
N ARG A 369 -27.68 2.05 -16.24
CA ARG A 369 -28.06 2.55 -17.57
C ARG A 369 -28.36 1.45 -18.58
N GLY A 370 -28.20 0.18 -18.20
CA GLY A 370 -28.34 -0.94 -19.14
C GLY A 370 -27.27 -0.94 -20.24
N LEU A 371 -26.13 -0.27 -20.02
CA LEU A 371 -25.05 -0.13 -21.01
C LEU A 371 -23.98 -1.22 -20.91
N LEU A 372 -24.14 -2.18 -20.01
CA LEU A 372 -23.24 -3.34 -19.91
C LEU A 372 -23.51 -4.31 -21.05
N GLN A 373 -23.01 -3.98 -22.23
CA GLN A 373 -22.69 -4.99 -23.21
C GLN A 373 -21.43 -5.74 -22.73
N PRO A 374 -21.36 -7.07 -22.92
CA PRO A 374 -20.13 -7.80 -22.68
C PRO A 374 -19.08 -7.30 -23.67
N VAL A 375 -18.22 -6.36 -23.23
CA VAL A 375 -17.01 -6.03 -23.97
C VAL A 375 -16.19 -7.32 -24.01
N SER A 376 -15.99 -7.87 -25.20
CA SER A 376 -15.51 -9.25 -25.38
C SER A 376 -14.15 -9.51 -24.73
N ASN A 377 -13.31 -8.51 -24.48
CA ASN A 377 -12.11 -8.65 -23.65
C ASN A 377 -11.49 -7.28 -23.27
N PRO A 378 -12.01 -6.56 -22.25
CA PRO A 378 -11.56 -5.18 -21.97
C PRO A 378 -10.08 -5.06 -21.56
N GLY A 379 -9.40 -6.18 -21.30
CA GLY A 379 -7.99 -6.24 -20.93
C GLY A 379 -7.02 -6.61 -22.06
N ASP A 380 -7.46 -6.72 -23.32
CA ASP A 380 -6.53 -7.03 -24.42
C ASP A 380 -5.59 -5.83 -24.70
N MET A 381 -4.28 -6.05 -24.52
CA MET A 381 -3.24 -5.05 -24.78
C MET A 381 -3.19 -4.58 -26.23
N LYS A 382 -3.69 -5.37 -27.19
CA LYS A 382 -3.84 -4.94 -28.59
C LYS A 382 -4.95 -3.89 -28.71
N GLU A 383 -6.06 -4.10 -27.99
CA GLU A 383 -7.15 -3.13 -27.90
C GLU A 383 -6.72 -1.85 -27.18
N LEU A 384 -5.83 -1.93 -26.18
CA LEU A 384 -5.28 -0.74 -25.51
C LEU A 384 -4.61 0.23 -26.49
N ARG A 385 -3.76 -0.25 -27.42
CA ARG A 385 -3.11 0.64 -28.40
C ARG A 385 -4.12 1.27 -29.35
N ALA A 386 -5.12 0.48 -29.77
CA ALA A 386 -6.20 0.96 -30.62
C ALA A 386 -7.11 1.96 -29.89
N PHE A 387 -7.31 1.79 -28.59
CA PHE A 387 -8.07 2.69 -27.74
C PHE A 387 -7.33 4.02 -27.55
N LEU A 388 -6.04 3.96 -27.21
CA LEU A 388 -5.19 5.14 -27.06
C LEU A 388 -5.09 5.96 -28.36
N SER A 389 -5.02 5.31 -29.52
CA SER A 389 -5.01 6.01 -30.81
C SER A 389 -6.37 6.57 -31.24
N ARG A 390 -7.48 6.04 -30.70
CA ARG A 390 -8.81 6.65 -30.84
C ARG A 390 -8.96 7.86 -29.93
N LEU A 391 -8.37 7.81 -28.73
CA LEU A 391 -8.37 8.93 -27.79
C LEU A 391 -7.66 10.18 -28.33
N SER A 392 -6.63 9.98 -29.16
CA SER A 392 -5.84 11.07 -29.73
C SER A 392 -6.58 11.92 -30.78
N ARG A 393 -7.81 11.56 -31.16
CA ARG A 393 -8.52 12.14 -32.32
C ARG A 393 -9.79 12.90 -31.95
N ALA A 394 -10.07 13.15 -30.68
CA ALA A 394 -11.46 13.25 -30.23
C ALA A 394 -11.86 14.49 -29.40
N ASP A 395 -13.18 14.70 -29.40
CA ASP A 395 -14.05 15.78 -28.89
C ASP A 395 -13.90 16.17 -27.40
N PRO A 396 -14.48 17.33 -26.96
CA PRO A 396 -14.42 17.83 -25.57
C PRO A 396 -15.05 16.92 -24.51
N ASP A 397 -15.76 15.86 -24.90
CA ASP A 397 -16.26 14.84 -23.98
C ASP A 397 -15.20 13.80 -23.57
N GLN A 398 -14.06 13.75 -24.27
CA GLN A 398 -12.95 12.85 -23.93
C GLN A 398 -12.03 13.37 -22.81
N ASP A 399 -12.14 14.65 -22.47
CA ASP A 399 -11.49 15.24 -21.29
C ASP A 399 -11.81 14.42 -20.02
N LEU A 400 -13.06 13.97 -19.88
CA LEU A 400 -13.50 13.18 -18.73
C LEU A 400 -12.81 11.80 -18.66
N ILE A 401 -12.54 11.18 -19.82
CA ILE A 401 -11.79 9.91 -19.89
C ILE A 401 -10.34 10.15 -19.43
N VAL A 402 -9.72 11.23 -19.90
CA VAL A 402 -8.35 11.59 -19.51
C VAL A 402 -8.28 11.85 -18.01
N ARG A 403 -9.16 12.69 -17.47
CA ARG A 403 -9.22 12.99 -16.03
C ARG A 403 -9.42 11.75 -15.18
N LEU A 404 -10.32 10.85 -15.58
CA LEU A 404 -10.50 9.57 -14.90
C LEU A 404 -9.23 8.71 -14.97
N THR A 405 -8.54 8.71 -16.10
CA THR A 405 -7.29 7.96 -16.27
C THR A 405 -6.20 8.50 -15.35
N VAL A 406 -6.08 9.83 -15.23
CA VAL A 406 -5.16 10.48 -14.29
C VAL A 406 -5.53 10.16 -12.85
N LEU A 407 -6.81 10.26 -12.49
CA LEU A 407 -7.32 9.87 -11.18
C LEU A 407 -6.95 8.41 -10.87
N ALA A 408 -7.25 7.48 -11.78
CA ALA A 408 -6.96 6.06 -11.64
C ALA A 408 -5.46 5.78 -11.45
N LEU A 409 -4.60 6.46 -12.22
CA LEU A 409 -3.15 6.38 -12.05
C LEU A 409 -2.73 6.88 -10.67
N LEU A 410 -3.24 8.04 -10.25
CA LEU A 410 -2.89 8.65 -8.98
C LEU A 410 -3.32 7.79 -7.78
N VAL A 411 -4.54 7.24 -7.82
CA VAL A 411 -5.09 6.47 -6.70
C VAL A 411 -4.59 5.04 -6.65
N SER A 412 -4.09 4.55 -7.78
CA SER A 412 -3.32 3.30 -7.86
C SER A 412 -1.86 3.52 -7.49
N SER A 413 -1.39 4.78 -7.45
CA SER A 413 -0.01 5.08 -7.16
C SER A 413 0.30 4.77 -5.70
N GLY A 414 0.99 3.66 -5.50
CA GLY A 414 1.55 3.27 -4.22
C GLY A 414 3.04 3.56 -4.22
N TYR A 415 3.65 3.55 -3.05
CA TYR A 415 5.12 3.61 -2.94
C TYR A 415 5.84 2.38 -3.49
N ASP A 416 5.16 1.51 -4.24
CA ASP A 416 5.83 0.37 -4.86
C ASP A 416 7.03 0.85 -5.69
N THR A 417 8.08 0.05 -5.80
CA THR A 417 9.37 0.33 -6.52
C THR A 417 9.20 0.76 -7.99
N SER A 418 7.96 0.80 -8.45
CA SER A 418 7.47 1.07 -9.78
C SER A 418 6.98 2.51 -9.97
N LEU A 419 7.32 3.50 -9.12
CA LEU A 419 7.06 4.93 -9.43
C LEU A 419 7.55 5.28 -10.84
N TYR A 420 8.73 4.76 -11.23
CA TYR A 420 9.25 4.90 -12.59
C TYR A 420 8.30 4.31 -13.65
N THR A 421 7.73 3.13 -13.40
CA THR A 421 6.79 2.51 -14.33
C THR A 421 5.47 3.27 -14.38
N GLU A 422 4.98 3.80 -13.26
CA GLU A 422 3.77 4.64 -13.20
C GLU A 422 3.96 5.93 -13.99
N TYR A 423 5.08 6.64 -13.79
CA TYR A 423 5.43 7.81 -14.61
C TYR A 423 5.61 7.45 -16.08
N ARG A 424 6.19 6.28 -16.39
CA ARG A 424 6.31 5.79 -17.76
C ARG A 424 4.94 5.48 -18.37
N HIS A 425 4.00 4.95 -17.60
CA HIS A 425 2.63 4.70 -18.04
C HIS A 425 1.88 6.01 -18.26
N TYR A 426 1.95 6.94 -17.32
CA TYR A 426 1.40 8.29 -17.47
C TYR A 426 1.98 9.00 -18.71
N ALA A 427 3.31 8.97 -18.89
CA ALA A 427 3.96 9.54 -20.07
C ALA A 427 3.52 8.88 -21.39
N LYS A 428 3.25 7.57 -21.39
CA LYS A 428 2.68 6.87 -22.56
C LYS A 428 1.25 7.29 -22.84
N VAL A 429 0.41 7.41 -21.81
CA VAL A 429 -0.98 7.89 -21.93
C VAL A 429 -0.97 9.31 -22.48
N ARG A 430 -0.14 10.21 -21.93
CA ARG A 430 0.04 11.58 -22.45
C ARG A 430 0.52 11.63 -23.87
N GLN A 431 1.55 10.85 -24.20
CA GLN A 431 2.06 10.79 -25.57
C GLN A 431 0.97 10.32 -26.54
N ALA A 432 0.15 9.33 -26.12
CA ALA A 432 -0.96 8.89 -26.94
C ALA A 432 -2.02 9.97 -27.13
N LEU A 433 -2.21 10.85 -26.15
CA LEU A 433 -3.12 12.00 -26.21
C LEU A 433 -2.55 13.20 -26.98
N GLY A 434 -1.31 13.11 -27.48
CA GLY A 434 -0.65 14.22 -28.17
C GLY A 434 -0.03 15.27 -27.23
N PHE A 435 0.00 15.03 -25.93
CA PHE A 435 0.67 15.92 -24.96
C PHE A 435 2.18 15.63 -24.86
N SER A 436 2.93 16.62 -24.37
CA SER A 436 4.35 16.46 -24.04
C SER A 436 4.55 15.32 -23.03
N ARG A 437 5.73 14.67 -23.07
CA ARG A 437 6.11 13.62 -22.11
C ARG A 437 6.44 14.17 -20.71
N SER A 438 6.20 15.45 -20.45
CA SER A 438 6.40 16.06 -19.13
C SER A 438 5.60 15.29 -18.08
N THR A 439 6.28 14.92 -17.00
CA THR A 439 5.66 14.27 -15.84
C THR A 439 5.66 15.18 -14.62
N GLY A 440 6.15 16.42 -14.74
CA GLY A 440 6.36 17.34 -13.63
C GLY A 440 5.06 17.71 -12.91
N ALA A 441 4.01 18.05 -13.67
CA ALA A 441 2.70 18.39 -13.11
C ALA A 441 2.06 17.18 -12.40
N PHE A 442 2.13 15.98 -13.00
CA PHE A 442 1.66 14.76 -12.35
C PHE A 442 2.46 14.42 -11.08
N GLN A 443 3.78 14.60 -11.08
CA GLN A 443 4.61 14.44 -9.88
C GLN A 443 4.28 15.46 -8.79
N ALA A 444 3.91 16.69 -9.15
CA ALA A 444 3.46 17.70 -8.20
C ALA A 444 2.10 17.30 -7.61
N LEU A 445 1.13 16.96 -8.45
CA LEU A 445 -0.19 16.48 -8.04
C LEU A 445 -0.09 15.22 -7.15
N GLN A 446 0.78 14.27 -7.51
CA GLN A 446 1.02 13.07 -6.73
C GLN A 446 1.69 13.40 -5.39
N ARG A 447 2.68 14.29 -5.38
CA ARG A 447 3.29 14.74 -4.13
C ARG A 447 2.27 15.39 -3.22
N GLU A 448 1.41 16.26 -3.74
CA GLU A 448 0.35 16.92 -2.98
C GLU A 448 -0.73 15.95 -2.48
N PHE A 449 -1.05 14.93 -3.27
CA PHE A 449 -1.98 13.88 -2.90
C PHE A 449 -1.39 13.01 -1.77
N LEU A 450 -0.12 12.62 -1.89
CA LEU A 450 0.60 11.80 -0.91
C LEU A 450 1.05 12.58 0.34
N SER A 451 1.28 13.89 0.24
CA SER A 451 1.58 14.75 1.39
C SER A 451 0.34 15.07 2.21
N ASN A 452 -0.82 14.55 1.82
CA ASN A 452 -2.10 14.84 2.44
C ASN A 452 -2.36 16.35 2.52
N SER A 453 -1.82 17.16 1.61
CA SER A 453 -2.03 18.61 1.58
C SER A 453 -3.13 19.01 0.62
N LEU A 454 -3.46 18.14 -0.35
CA LEU A 454 -4.57 18.39 -1.27
C LEU A 454 -5.91 18.33 -0.53
N CYS A 455 -6.65 19.43 -0.60
CA CYS A 455 -8.10 19.42 -0.38
C CYS A 455 -8.75 18.87 -1.66
N LEU A 456 -9.76 18.00 -1.54
CA LEU A 456 -10.43 17.40 -2.70
C LEU A 456 -11.05 18.44 -3.66
N GLN A 457 -11.41 19.62 -3.15
CA GLN A 457 -11.82 20.76 -3.99
C GLN A 457 -10.70 21.27 -4.89
N HIS A 458 -9.46 21.28 -4.42
CA HIS A 458 -8.30 21.61 -5.24
C HIS A 458 -7.83 20.43 -6.10
N PHE A 459 -8.37 19.23 -5.89
CA PHE A 459 -7.94 18.03 -6.58
C PHE A 459 -8.49 17.96 -8.00
N SER A 460 -9.78 18.28 -8.18
CA SER A 460 -10.36 18.41 -9.52
C SER A 460 -9.65 19.53 -10.30
N THR A 461 -9.44 20.69 -9.67
CA THR A 461 -8.67 21.81 -10.23
C THR A 461 -7.22 21.42 -10.50
N GLY A 462 -6.59 20.64 -9.62
CA GLY A 462 -5.22 20.17 -9.79
C GLY A 462 -5.08 19.21 -10.97
N ILE A 463 -6.05 18.32 -11.18
CA ILE A 463 -6.11 17.48 -12.39
C ILE A 463 -6.29 18.36 -13.63
N ILE A 464 -7.18 19.35 -13.58
CA ILE A 464 -7.41 20.30 -14.67
C ILE A 464 -6.12 21.04 -15.02
N LEU A 465 -5.47 21.65 -14.03
CA LEU A 465 -4.21 22.35 -14.18
C LEU A 465 -3.08 21.43 -14.65
N THR A 466 -3.07 20.16 -14.22
CA THR A 466 -2.11 19.17 -14.71
C THR A 466 -2.29 18.87 -16.20
N ILE A 467 -3.51 19.02 -16.71
CA ILE A 467 -3.85 18.85 -18.14
C ILE A 467 -3.62 20.17 -18.90
N GLU A 468 -3.95 21.33 -18.30
CA GLU A 468 -3.93 22.65 -18.94
C GLU A 468 -2.56 23.36 -18.92
N CYS A 469 -1.78 23.22 -17.84
CA CYS A 469 -0.51 23.94 -17.68
C CYS A 469 0.63 23.41 -18.57
N ASP A 470 0.43 22.28 -19.25
CA ASP A 470 1.41 21.76 -20.21
C ASP A 470 0.92 22.05 -21.64
N GLU A 471 1.30 23.23 -22.16
CA GLU A 471 0.95 23.63 -23.52
C GLU A 471 1.36 22.58 -24.55
N PRO A 472 0.49 22.25 -25.53
CA PRO A 472 0.76 21.24 -26.56
C PRO A 472 1.93 21.60 -27.50
N ASN A 473 2.51 22.81 -27.40
CA ASN A 473 3.52 23.33 -28.32
C ASN A 473 4.91 23.58 -27.73
N SER A 474 5.21 23.12 -26.50
CA SER A 474 6.60 23.14 -26.03
C SER A 474 7.46 22.25 -26.94
N PRO A 475 8.60 22.72 -27.48
CA PRO A 475 9.42 21.94 -28.40
C PRO A 475 9.83 20.61 -27.75
N ILE A 476 9.60 19.51 -28.47
CA ILE A 476 9.89 18.15 -28.01
C ILE A 476 11.39 18.04 -27.77
N GLU A 477 11.82 18.04 -26.51
CA GLU A 477 13.17 17.62 -26.15
C GLU A 477 13.34 16.15 -26.52
N THR A 478 14.20 15.91 -27.52
CA THR A 478 14.56 14.58 -27.98
C THR A 478 15.49 13.91 -26.97
N PHE A 479 14.91 13.20 -26.00
CA PHE A 479 15.68 12.28 -25.17
C PHE A 479 16.27 11.14 -26.01
N PRO A 480 17.49 10.65 -25.68
CA PRO A 480 18.16 9.62 -26.46
C PRO A 480 17.31 8.33 -26.53
N PRO A 481 17.32 7.61 -27.66
CA PRO A 481 16.52 6.40 -27.83
C PRO A 481 17.01 5.30 -26.88
N GLN A 482 16.26 5.04 -25.81
CA GLN A 482 16.46 3.86 -24.96
C GLN A 482 15.53 2.70 -25.38
N ASP A 483 16.17 1.55 -25.63
CA ASP A 483 15.66 0.20 -25.88
C ASP A 483 14.50 -0.01 -26.86
N LYS A 484 14.87 -0.30 -28.12
CA LYS A 484 13.99 -0.88 -29.15
C LYS A 484 13.54 -2.32 -28.86
N ASN A 485 14.10 -2.98 -27.84
CA ASN A 485 13.93 -4.42 -27.60
C ASN A 485 12.65 -4.83 -26.87
N PHE A 486 11.79 -3.89 -26.47
CA PHE A 486 10.48 -4.21 -25.86
C PHE A 486 9.32 -4.19 -26.86
N LEU A 487 9.57 -3.80 -28.12
CA LEU A 487 8.54 -3.64 -29.17
C LEU A 487 8.51 -4.79 -30.19
N SER A 488 9.47 -5.72 -30.17
CA SER A 488 9.46 -6.91 -31.00
C SER A 488 8.69 -8.04 -30.32
N ILE A 489 7.37 -8.05 -30.52
CA ILE A 489 6.63 -9.32 -30.52
C ILE A 489 6.98 -9.95 -31.88
N PRO A 490 7.54 -11.18 -31.93
CA PRO A 490 7.74 -11.84 -33.22
C PRO A 490 6.38 -11.92 -33.92
N PRO A 491 6.31 -11.66 -35.25
CA PRO A 491 5.07 -11.83 -35.98
C PRO A 491 4.51 -13.21 -35.66
N SER A 492 3.27 -13.26 -35.15
CA SER A 492 2.58 -14.52 -34.98
C SER A 492 2.43 -15.15 -36.36
N ASP A 493 3.09 -16.28 -36.56
CA ASP A 493 2.93 -17.09 -37.76
C ASP A 493 1.43 -17.32 -37.98
N GLU A 494 0.92 -16.76 -39.09
CA GLU A 494 -0.37 -17.16 -39.63
C GLU A 494 -0.38 -18.68 -39.83
N PRO A 495 -1.50 -19.37 -39.56
CA PRO A 495 -1.63 -20.75 -39.95
C PRO A 495 -1.59 -20.81 -41.48
N ARG A 496 -0.50 -21.35 -42.03
CA ARG A 496 -0.45 -21.73 -43.44
C ARG A 496 -1.44 -22.86 -43.65
N GLU A 497 -2.60 -22.52 -44.23
CA GLU A 497 -3.38 -23.48 -45.00
C GLU A 497 -2.56 -23.89 -46.23
N ARG A 498 -1.99 -25.10 -46.18
CA ARG A 498 -1.93 -26.09 -47.27
C ARG A 498 -1.29 -27.38 -46.78
#